data_AF-A0A545AGE1-F1
#
_entry.id   AF-A0A545AGE1-F1
#
_cell.length_a   1.000
_cell.length_b   1.000
_cell.length_c   1.000
_cell.angle_alpha   90.00
_cell.angle_beta   90.00
_cell.angle_gamma   90.00
#
_symmetry.space_group_name_H-M   'P 1'
#
loop_
_entity.id
_entity.type
_entity.pdbx_description
1 polymer ?
#
loop_
_entity_poly.entity_id
_entity_poly.type
_entity_poly.pdbx_seq_one_letter_code
_entity_poly.pdbx_strand_id
1 'polypeptide(L)'
;MSSGDSFLDRASIEDAFRRPGDRLARRGVIADLYIFGGAAMALAYDARRSTRDIGAVFQPHGVVLDEARAVADELGLLNGG
;
A
#
# COMPACT_ATOMS: atom_id res chain seq x y z
N MET A 1 9.51 -21.20 8.11
CA MET A 1 8.07 -20.94 8.00
C MET A 1 7.83 -20.46 6.58
N SER A 2 6.95 -21.14 5.85
CA SER A 2 6.66 -20.87 4.43
C SER A 2 6.27 -19.40 4.24
N SER A 3 6.81 -18.73 3.22
CA SER A 3 6.33 -17.43 2.75
C SER A 3 4.86 -17.57 2.35
N GLY A 4 3.96 -17.33 3.29
CA GLY A 4 2.52 -17.56 3.12
C GLY A 4 1.91 -16.44 2.31
N ASP A 5 1.02 -16.80 1.37
CA ASP A 5 0.07 -15.93 0.69
C ASP A 5 -0.65 -15.02 1.69
N SER A 6 -0.06 -13.86 2.04
CA SER A 6 -0.67 -12.89 2.93
C SER A 6 -1.61 -12.04 2.10
N PHE A 7 -2.88 -12.40 2.17
CA PHE A 7 -3.95 -11.64 1.58
C PHE A 7 -4.17 -10.32 2.35
N LEU A 8 -4.14 -9.20 1.64
CA LEU A 8 -4.41 -7.86 2.14
C LEU A 8 -5.91 -7.61 2.11
N ASP A 9 -6.53 -7.53 3.28
CA ASP A 9 -7.90 -7.05 3.45
C ASP A 9 -7.96 -5.52 3.45
N ARG A 10 -9.16 -4.97 3.56
CA ARG A 10 -9.37 -3.52 3.57
C ARG A 10 -8.55 -2.80 4.64
N ALA A 11 -8.54 -3.32 5.88
CA ALA A 11 -7.83 -2.68 6.98
C ALA A 11 -6.31 -2.68 6.75
N SER A 12 -5.78 -3.77 6.20
CA SER A 12 -4.37 -3.90 5.83
C SER A 12 -3.98 -2.93 4.71
N ILE A 13 -4.84 -2.77 3.69
CA ILE A 13 -4.63 -1.80 2.61
C ILE A 13 -4.66 -0.36 3.14
N GLU A 14 -5.62 -0.03 3.99
CA GLU A 14 -5.69 1.29 4.62
C GLU A 14 -4.47 1.57 5.51
N ASP A 15 -3.95 0.58 6.23
CA ASP A 15 -2.71 0.69 7.01
C ASP A 15 -1.47 0.92 6.14
N ALA A 16 -1.39 0.18 5.03
CA ALA A 16 -0.31 0.31 4.05
C ALA A 16 -0.27 1.69 3.40
N PHE A 17 -1.42 2.38 3.23
CA PHE A 17 -1.45 3.75 2.72
C PHE A 17 -1.25 4.82 3.80
N ARG A 18 -1.79 4.61 5.00
CA ARG A 18 -1.72 5.59 6.09
C ARG A 18 -0.28 5.85 6.54
N ARG A 19 0.54 4.81 6.69
CA ARG A 19 1.94 4.96 7.15
C ARG A 19 2.81 5.84 6.24
N PRO A 20 2.90 5.60 4.91
CA PRO A 20 3.65 6.49 4.03
C PRO A 20 2.96 7.85 3.93
N GLY A 21 1.61 7.91 3.95
CA GLY A 21 0.86 9.17 3.99
C GLY A 21 1.25 10.07 5.16
N ASP A 22 1.35 9.52 6.38
CA ASP A 22 1.78 10.28 7.57
C ASP A 22 3.22 10.78 7.45
N ARG A 23 4.10 10.00 6.80
CA ARG A 23 5.50 10.40 6.55
C ARG A 23 5.60 11.52 5.53
N LEU A 24 4.84 11.42 4.43
CA LEU A 24 4.74 12.45 3.40
C LEU A 24 4.15 13.74 3.96
N ALA A 25 3.09 13.65 4.76
CA ALA A 25 2.47 14.80 5.41
C ALA A 25 3.44 15.55 6.33
N ARG A 26 4.28 14.84 7.10
CA ARG A 26 5.34 15.45 7.92
C ARG A 26 6.40 16.20 7.09
N ARG A 27 6.57 15.84 5.82
CA ARG A 27 7.48 16.50 4.86
C ARG A 27 6.78 17.59 4.04
N GLY A 28 5.49 17.85 4.27
CA GLY A 28 4.70 18.80 3.48
C GLY A 28 4.42 18.32 2.05
N VAL A 29 4.49 17.02 1.79
CA VAL A 29 4.22 16.43 0.48
C VAL A 29 2.80 15.88 0.44
N ILE A 30 2.01 16.32 -0.54
CA ILE A 30 0.72 15.73 -0.87
C ILE A 30 0.95 14.79 -2.05
N ALA A 31 0.46 13.56 -1.92
CA ALA A 31 0.52 12.56 -2.98
C ALA A 31 -0.88 12.26 -3.52
N ASP A 32 -0.99 12.19 -4.84
CA ASP A 32 -2.17 11.65 -5.51
C ASP A 32 -1.93 10.18 -5.86
N LEU A 33 -2.90 9.33 -5.55
CA LEU A 33 -2.83 7.90 -5.81
C LEU A 33 -4.02 7.46 -6.66
N TYR A 34 -3.72 6.70 -7.71
CA TYR A 34 -4.69 6.02 -8.56
C TYR A 34 -4.56 4.52 -8.31
N ILE A 35 -5.51 3.96 -7.55
CA ILE A 35 -5.53 2.55 -7.17
C ILE A 35 -6.36 1.78 -8.19
N PHE A 36 -5.89 0.61 -8.60
CA PHE A 36 -6.58 -0.25 -9.55
C PHE A 36 -6.50 -1.73 -9.15
N GLY A 37 -7.23 -2.58 -9.88
CA GLY A 37 -7.21 -4.03 -9.69
C GLY A 37 -7.87 -4.50 -8.39
N GLY A 38 -7.34 -5.58 -7.81
CA GLY A 38 -7.91 -6.24 -6.62
C GLY A 38 -8.01 -5.32 -5.40
N ALA A 39 -7.02 -4.45 -5.20
CA ALA A 39 -7.03 -3.48 -4.11
C ALA A 39 -8.17 -2.46 -4.24
N ALA A 40 -8.45 -1.96 -5.45
CA ALA A 40 -9.58 -1.07 -5.68
C ALA A 40 -10.91 -1.78 -5.38
N MET A 41 -11.05 -3.05 -5.77
CA MET A 41 -12.25 -3.85 -5.47
C MET A 41 -12.43 -4.14 -3.98
N ALA A 42 -11.34 -4.42 -3.25
CA ALA A 42 -11.36 -4.65 -1.81
C ALA A 42 -11.76 -3.39 -1.03
N LEU A 43 -11.28 -2.22 -1.44
CA LEU A 43 -11.66 -0.93 -0.85
C LEU A 43 -13.11 -0.56 -1.16
N ALA A 44 -13.57 -0.77 -2.39
CA ALA A 44 -14.86 -0.27 -2.85
C ALA A 44 -16.06 -1.17 -2.53
N TYR A 45 -15.89 -2.50 -2.47
CA TYR A 45 -17.04 -3.42 -2.53
C TYR A 45 -17.20 -4.44 -1.40
N ASP A 46 -16.17 -4.89 -0.65
CA ASP A 46 -16.35 -5.75 0.55
C ASP A 46 -15.03 -5.90 1.35
N ALA A 47 -15.05 -5.69 2.67
CA ALA A 47 -13.90 -5.90 3.56
C ALA A 47 -13.47 -7.38 3.69
N ARG A 48 -14.34 -8.34 3.34
CA ARG A 48 -14.01 -9.77 3.28
C ARG A 48 -13.27 -10.15 1.99
N ARG A 49 -13.24 -9.28 0.98
CA ARG A 49 -12.39 -9.48 -0.19
C ARG A 49 -10.99 -8.98 0.13
N SER A 50 -10.04 -9.87 -0.09
CA SER A 50 -8.63 -9.59 0.06
C SER A 50 -7.89 -9.78 -1.25
N THR A 51 -6.78 -9.08 -1.42
CA THR A 51 -5.93 -9.12 -2.61
C THR A 51 -4.52 -9.55 -2.24
N ARG A 52 -3.76 -10.10 -3.19
CA ARG A 52 -2.34 -10.44 -2.95
C ARG A 52 -1.43 -9.23 -2.96
N ASP A 53 -1.81 -8.21 -3.73
CA ASP A 53 -0.99 -7.03 -3.99
C ASP A 53 -1.84 -5.76 -4.06
N ILE A 54 -1.15 -4.61 -4.04
CA ILE A 54 -1.71 -3.29 -4.27
C ILE A 54 -1.10 -2.73 -5.55
N GLY A 55 -1.92 -2.59 -6.59
CA GLY A 55 -1.57 -1.85 -7.80
C GLY A 55 -1.95 -0.37 -7.68
N ALA A 56 -0.97 0.53 -7.80
CA ALA A 56 -1.22 1.97 -7.80
C ALA A 56 -0.25 2.73 -8.71
N VAL A 57 -0.74 3.81 -9.34
CA VAL A 57 0.08 4.89 -9.92
C VAL A 57 0.00 6.08 -8.98
N PHE A 58 1.10 6.80 -8.81
CA PHE A 58 1.14 7.92 -7.88
C PHE A 58 2.05 9.05 -8.34
N GLN A 59 1.77 10.24 -7.83
CA GLN A 59 2.61 11.42 -7.97
C GLN A 59 2.69 12.18 -6.63
N PRO A 60 3.83 12.82 -6.30
CA PRO A 60 5.11 12.78 -7.02
C PRO A 60 5.86 11.44 -6.86
N HIS A 61 6.41 10.91 -7.95
CA HIS A 61 6.93 9.53 -7.96
C HIS A 61 8.05 9.24 -6.94
N GLY A 62 9.14 10.03 -6.93
CA GLY A 62 10.34 9.68 -6.15
C GLY A 62 10.09 9.55 -4.65
N VAL A 63 9.63 10.63 -4.02
CA VAL A 63 9.39 10.66 -2.57
C VAL A 63 8.28 9.69 -2.13
N VAL A 64 7.26 9.46 -2.97
CA VAL A 64 6.20 8.50 -2.65
C VAL A 64 6.72 7.06 -2.73
N LEU A 65 7.52 6.74 -3.75
CA LEU A 65 8.12 5.41 -3.88
C LEU A 65 9.09 5.11 -2.74
N ASP A 66 9.90 6.09 -2.32
CA ASP A 66 10.86 5.94 -1.23
C ASP A 66 10.16 5.67 0.11
N GLU A 67 9.10 6.43 0.42
CA GLU A 67 8.32 6.22 1.65
C GLU A 67 7.53 4.91 1.62
N ALA A 68 6.98 4.53 0.47
CA ALA A 68 6.30 3.25 0.30
C ALA A 68 7.24 2.06 0.52
N ARG A 69 8.48 2.12 -0.03
CA ARG A 69 9.50 1.09 0.18
C ARG A 69 9.93 1.01 1.65
N ALA A 70 10.20 2.14 2.29
CA ALA A 70 10.58 2.17 3.70
C ALA A 70 9.50 1.54 4.59
N VAL A 71 8.22 1.81 4.31
CA VAL A 71 7.11 1.18 5.05
C VAL A 71 6.98 -0.31 4.72
N ALA A 72 7.17 -0.70 3.47
CA ALA A 72 7.11 -2.10 3.08
C ALA A 72 8.24 -2.92 3.75
N ASP A 73 9.44 -2.36 3.87
CA ASP A 73 10.55 -2.95 4.64
C ASP A 73 10.19 -3.14 6.11
N GLU A 74 9.63 -2.11 6.75
CA GLU A 74 9.20 -2.15 8.15
C GLU A 74 8.09 -3.19 8.41
N LEU A 75 7.26 -3.45 7.40
CA LEU A 75 6.19 -4.43 7.44
C LEU A 75 6.63 -5.84 6.97
N GLY A 76 7.87 -6.00 6.49
CA GLY A 76 8.36 -7.26 5.94
C GLY A 76 7.72 -7.66 4.60
N LEU A 77 7.17 -6.69 3.86
CA LEU A 77 6.42 -6.87 2.62
C LEU A 77 7.30 -6.91 1.36
N LEU A 78 8.58 -6.51 1.41
CA LEU A 78 9.48 -6.50 0.23
C LEU A 78 9.96 -7.88 -0.23
N ASN A 79 9.35 -8.97 0.25
CA ASN A 79 9.60 -10.33 -0.23
C ASN A 79 8.68 -10.67 -1.41
N GLY A 80 8.78 -9.93 -2.51
CA GLY A 80 7.99 -10.18 -3.73
C GLY A 80 8.41 -9.25 -4.86
N GLY A 81 9.31 -9.75 -5.72
CA GLY A 81 9.70 -9.09 -6.97
C GLY A 81 8.72 -9.36 -8.11
#